data_AF-A0A3L6SP03-F1
#
_entry.id   AF-A0A3L6SP03-F1
#
_cell.length_a   1.000
_cell.length_b   1.000
_cell.length_c   1.000
_cell.angle_alpha   90.00
_cell.angle_beta   90.00
_cell.angle_gamma   90.00
#
_symmetry.space_group_name_H-M   'P 1'
#
loop_
_entity.id
_entity.type
_entity.pdbx_description
1 polymer ?
#
loop_
_entity_poly.entity_id
_entity_poly.type
_entity_poly.pdbx_seq_one_letter_code
_entity_poly.pdbx_strand_id
1 'polypeptide(L)'
;MRNLRVIPDFNVIRSSLGAVEELGNLTALQELNLSLYGTSQEYKRHEGMLLSSLCKLGRCKLQSLWIYSTGKPLQFLDSWSPLPSSLQRFGMTTNYYFPEMPKWITPKLTGLGYIDINLVEITEEDLRILGEMRALLSLDLTFQGVQNGRLIIRGHVFPCLKEFHLSTSSSYVTRDTYLKFEGAMPKLEMLDVPIFCVSGKSLWV
;
A
#
# COMPACT_ATOMS: atom_id res chain seq x y z
N MET A 1 -3.49 -4.01 -28.98
CA MET A 1 -2.66 -4.26 -27.78
C MET A 1 -3.24 -5.33 -26.82
N ARG A 2 -4.08 -6.29 -27.27
CA ARG A 2 -4.79 -7.24 -26.37
C ARG A 2 -3.88 -8.22 -25.60
N ASN A 3 -2.62 -8.33 -25.97
CA ASN A 3 -1.63 -9.21 -25.32
C ASN A 3 -0.61 -8.44 -24.46
N LEU A 4 -0.79 -7.13 -24.27
CA LEU A 4 0.09 -6.33 -23.44
C LEU A 4 -0.06 -6.77 -21.97
N ARG A 5 1.03 -7.18 -21.35
CA ARG A 5 1.06 -7.71 -19.97
C ARG A 5 1.69 -6.76 -18.97
N VAL A 6 2.60 -5.91 -19.42
CA VAL A 6 3.39 -5.04 -18.55
C VAL A 6 3.39 -3.65 -19.14
N ILE A 7 3.10 -2.65 -18.30
CA ILE A 7 3.35 -1.25 -18.57
C ILE A 7 4.26 -0.71 -17.46
N PRO A 8 5.56 -0.53 -17.74
CA PRO A 8 6.56 -0.21 -16.71
C PRO A 8 6.55 1.26 -16.28
N ASP A 9 5.93 2.14 -17.07
CA ASP A 9 5.64 3.53 -16.71
C ASP A 9 4.51 4.06 -17.61
N PHE A 10 3.39 4.43 -17.01
CA PHE A 10 2.30 5.15 -17.66
C PHE A 10 2.10 6.51 -17.00
N ASN A 11 2.45 7.57 -17.72
CA ASN A 11 2.24 8.92 -17.23
C ASN A 11 0.78 9.33 -17.38
N VAL A 12 0.01 9.26 -16.29
CA VAL A 12 -1.43 9.55 -16.29
C VAL A 12 -1.71 10.99 -16.67
N ILE A 13 -0.93 11.93 -16.13
CA ILE A 13 -1.21 13.37 -16.25
C ILE A 13 -0.86 13.91 -17.64
N ARG A 14 0.19 13.36 -18.27
CA ARG A 14 0.61 13.73 -19.63
C ARG A 14 -0.14 12.98 -20.71
N SER A 15 -0.95 11.98 -20.35
CA SER A 15 -1.80 11.23 -21.28
C SER A 15 -3.13 11.95 -21.51
N SER A 16 -3.79 11.66 -22.63
CA SER A 16 -5.16 12.11 -22.84
C SER A 16 -6.13 11.32 -21.95
N LEU A 17 -7.30 11.89 -21.63
CA LEU A 17 -8.34 11.17 -20.89
C LEU A 17 -8.75 9.86 -21.58
N GLY A 18 -8.82 9.87 -22.92
CA GLY A 18 -9.09 8.65 -23.71
C GLY A 18 -8.02 7.58 -23.53
N ALA A 19 -6.74 7.95 -23.48
CA ALA A 19 -5.66 6.99 -23.20
C ALA A 19 -5.75 6.42 -21.78
N VAL A 20 -6.10 7.25 -20.79
CA VAL A 20 -6.34 6.77 -19.41
C VAL A 20 -7.55 5.84 -19.35
N GLU A 21 -8.62 6.12 -20.11
CA GLU A 21 -9.79 5.25 -20.21
C GLU A 21 -9.46 3.91 -20.89
N GLU A 22 -8.68 3.95 -21.97
CA GLU A 22 -8.28 2.77 -22.74
C GLU A 22 -7.43 1.79 -21.93
N LEU A 23 -6.71 2.25 -20.90
CA LEU A 23 -6.03 1.37 -19.94
C LEU A 23 -6.97 0.31 -19.37
N GLY A 24 -8.21 0.70 -19.04
CA GLY A 24 -9.21 -0.20 -18.48
C GLY A 24 -9.62 -1.34 -19.42
N ASN A 25 -9.27 -1.25 -20.71
CA ASN A 25 -9.58 -2.27 -21.72
C ASN A 25 -8.44 -3.29 -21.88
N LEU A 26 -7.30 -3.12 -21.19
CA LEU A 26 -6.15 -4.01 -21.24
C LEU A 26 -6.34 -5.20 -20.28
N THR A 27 -7.31 -6.07 -20.58
CA THR A 27 -7.72 -7.17 -19.68
C THR A 27 -6.66 -8.25 -19.45
N ALA A 28 -5.61 -8.30 -20.28
CA ALA A 28 -4.45 -9.18 -20.10
C ALA A 28 -3.30 -8.54 -19.30
N LEU A 29 -3.44 -7.28 -18.90
CA LEU A 29 -2.41 -6.56 -18.15
C LEU A 29 -2.22 -7.19 -16.77
N GLN A 30 -0.96 -7.46 -16.43
CA GLN A 30 -0.53 -8.07 -15.18
C GLN A 30 0.23 -7.06 -14.32
N GLU A 31 1.00 -6.17 -14.93
CA GLU A 31 1.81 -5.20 -14.21
C GLU A 31 1.58 -3.79 -14.76
N LEU A 32 1.29 -2.86 -13.86
CA LEU A 32 1.05 -1.47 -14.18
C LEU A 32 1.80 -0.58 -13.21
N ASN A 33 2.68 0.24 -13.74
CA ASN A 33 3.32 1.33 -13.01
C ASN A 33 2.77 2.66 -13.51
N LEU A 34 2.32 3.50 -12.60
CA LEU A 34 1.70 4.79 -12.90
C LEU A 34 2.60 5.93 -12.44
N SER A 35 2.74 6.95 -13.27
CA SER A 35 3.40 8.20 -12.93
C SER A 35 2.40 9.35 -12.88
N LEU A 36 2.30 10.03 -11.74
CA LEU A 36 1.38 11.15 -11.48
C LEU A 36 2.12 12.51 -11.44
N TYR A 37 3.14 12.68 -12.27
CA TYR A 37 3.92 13.91 -12.39
C TYR A 37 3.22 14.96 -13.25
N GLY A 38 2.97 16.14 -12.68
CA GLY A 38 2.32 17.26 -13.37
C GLY A 38 1.55 18.15 -12.40
N THR A 39 0.70 19.05 -12.88
CA THR A 39 -0.01 20.00 -12.01
C THR A 39 -1.21 19.36 -11.28
N SER A 40 -1.69 19.99 -10.21
CA SER A 40 -2.87 19.51 -9.46
C SER A 40 -4.17 19.65 -10.27
N GLN A 41 -4.26 20.63 -11.18
CA GLN A 41 -5.45 20.84 -12.00
C GLN A 41 -5.62 19.74 -13.04
N GLU A 42 -4.53 19.32 -13.68
CA GLU A 42 -4.57 18.21 -14.64
C GLU A 42 -4.90 16.89 -13.93
N TYR A 43 -4.34 16.67 -12.74
CA TYR A 43 -4.61 15.48 -11.94
C TYR A 43 -6.11 15.28 -11.65
N LYS A 44 -6.79 16.32 -11.16
CA LYS A 44 -8.24 16.26 -10.86
C LYS A 44 -9.09 15.85 -12.05
N ARG A 45 -8.68 16.19 -13.28
CA ARG A 45 -9.38 15.78 -14.50
C ARG A 45 -9.25 14.28 -14.78
N HIS A 46 -8.12 13.69 -14.42
CA HIS A 46 -7.80 12.29 -14.71
C HIS A 46 -8.22 11.34 -13.58
N GLU A 47 -8.38 11.83 -12.35
CA GLU A 47 -8.62 11.02 -11.15
C GLU A 47 -9.80 10.03 -11.31
N GLY A 48 -10.98 10.53 -11.71
CA GLY A 48 -12.15 9.67 -11.91
C GLY A 48 -11.98 8.68 -13.06
N MET A 49 -11.26 9.07 -14.12
CA MET A 49 -10.98 8.17 -15.25
C MET A 49 -9.99 7.08 -14.87
N LEU A 50 -8.96 7.44 -14.10
CA LEU A 50 -7.98 6.51 -13.58
C LEU A 50 -8.65 5.49 -12.64
N LEU A 51 -9.50 5.95 -11.72
CA LEU A 51 -10.26 5.08 -10.84
C LEU A 51 -11.10 4.09 -11.65
N SER A 52 -11.84 4.56 -12.64
CA SER A 52 -12.65 3.71 -13.52
C SER A 52 -11.81 2.63 -14.21
N SER A 53 -10.64 3.00 -14.76
CA SER A 53 -9.72 2.06 -15.40
C SER A 53 -9.13 1.04 -14.41
N LEU A 54 -8.73 1.47 -13.21
CA LEU A 54 -8.26 0.56 -12.17
C LEU A 54 -9.36 -0.41 -11.70
N CYS A 55 -10.61 0.06 -11.56
CA CYS A 55 -11.76 -0.79 -11.23
C CYS A 55 -12.03 -1.86 -12.31
N LYS A 56 -11.80 -1.55 -13.60
CA LYS A 56 -11.88 -2.53 -14.69
C LYS A 56 -10.73 -3.53 -14.63
N LEU A 57 -9.50 -3.04 -14.46
CA LEU A 57 -8.29 -3.87 -14.40
C LEU A 57 -8.26 -4.79 -13.18
N GLY A 58 -8.77 -4.33 -12.03
CA GLY A 58 -8.88 -5.13 -10.80
C GLY A 58 -9.80 -6.36 -10.95
N ARG A 59 -10.76 -6.33 -11.89
CA ARG A 59 -11.61 -7.49 -12.24
C ARG A 59 -10.90 -8.50 -13.15
N CYS A 60 -9.71 -8.16 -13.62
CA CYS A 60 -8.99 -8.90 -14.65
C CYS A 60 -7.73 -9.56 -14.06
N LYS A 61 -6.60 -9.46 -14.76
CA LYS A 61 -5.35 -10.17 -14.45
C LYS A 61 -4.29 -9.29 -13.78
N LEU A 62 -4.67 -8.10 -13.30
CA LEU A 62 -3.71 -7.17 -12.69
C LEU A 62 -3.16 -7.79 -11.39
N GLN A 63 -1.85 -8.03 -11.38
CA GLN A 63 -1.10 -8.64 -10.29
C GLN A 63 -0.21 -7.64 -9.57
N SER A 64 0.29 -6.61 -10.26
CA SER A 64 1.16 -5.59 -9.67
C SER A 64 0.68 -4.19 -10.04
N LEU A 65 0.52 -3.35 -9.03
CA LEU A 65 0.30 -1.91 -9.21
C LEU A 65 1.37 -1.14 -8.42
N TRP A 66 2.11 -0.29 -9.11
CA TRP A 66 3.01 0.68 -8.47
C TRP A 66 2.63 2.10 -8.85
N ILE A 67 2.63 3.03 -7.89
CA ILE A 67 2.28 4.44 -8.13
C ILE A 67 3.43 5.36 -7.72
N TYR A 68 3.96 6.10 -8.69
CA TYR A 68 4.92 7.17 -8.50
C TYR A 68 4.22 8.53 -8.50
N SER A 69 4.39 9.31 -7.43
CA SER A 69 3.70 10.61 -7.29
C SER A 69 4.53 11.59 -6.45
N THR A 70 4.42 12.88 -6.75
CA THR A 70 5.04 13.95 -5.95
C THR A 70 4.09 14.46 -4.87
N GLY A 71 3.44 13.55 -4.13
CA GLY A 71 2.49 13.90 -3.06
C GLY A 71 1.05 14.20 -3.52
N LYS A 72 0.66 13.84 -4.74
CA LYS A 72 -0.75 13.95 -5.17
C LYS A 72 -1.64 13.06 -4.31
N PRO A 73 -2.84 13.52 -3.90
CA PRO A 73 -3.75 12.72 -3.09
C PRO A 73 -4.18 11.43 -3.79
N LEU A 74 -4.02 10.29 -3.12
CA LEU A 74 -4.44 8.98 -3.65
C LEU A 74 -5.75 8.46 -3.03
N GLN A 75 -6.48 9.31 -2.29
CA GLN A 75 -7.78 9.03 -1.66
C GLN A 75 -8.82 8.41 -2.61
N PHE A 76 -8.76 8.68 -3.92
CA PHE A 76 -9.67 8.07 -4.88
C PHE A 76 -9.60 6.53 -4.88
N LEU A 77 -8.46 5.95 -4.47
CA LEU A 77 -8.30 4.50 -4.33
C LEU A 77 -9.20 3.90 -3.25
N ASP A 78 -9.72 4.67 -2.30
CA ASP A 78 -10.69 4.18 -1.30
C ASP A 78 -11.99 3.71 -1.94
N SER A 79 -12.28 4.21 -3.15
CA SER A 79 -13.44 3.82 -3.96
C SER A 79 -13.15 2.68 -4.95
N TRP A 80 -11.98 2.02 -4.86
CA TRP A 80 -11.65 0.89 -5.73
C TRP A 80 -12.58 -0.29 -5.48
N SER A 81 -13.50 -0.51 -6.42
CA SER A 81 -14.48 -1.58 -6.35
C SER A 81 -14.81 -2.16 -7.74
N PRO A 82 -14.92 -3.49 -7.87
CA PRO A 82 -14.80 -4.52 -6.84
C PRO A 82 -13.34 -4.73 -6.42
N LEU A 83 -13.14 -5.53 -5.37
CA LEU A 83 -11.81 -5.88 -4.88
C LEU A 83 -10.92 -6.44 -6.00
N PRO A 84 -9.66 -5.98 -6.10
CA PRO A 84 -8.74 -6.44 -7.14
C PRO A 84 -8.19 -7.84 -6.79
N SER A 85 -8.98 -8.89 -7.02
CA SER A 85 -8.73 -10.24 -6.50
C SER A 85 -7.45 -10.91 -7.01
N SER A 86 -6.94 -10.48 -8.17
CA SER A 86 -5.68 -10.97 -8.75
C SER A 86 -4.44 -10.25 -8.22
N LEU A 87 -4.60 -9.19 -7.43
CA LEU A 87 -3.50 -8.33 -7.00
C LEU A 87 -2.59 -9.07 -6.01
N GLN A 88 -1.30 -9.04 -6.31
CA GLN A 88 -0.23 -9.68 -5.54
C GLN A 88 0.75 -8.66 -4.97
N ARG A 89 0.90 -7.50 -5.61
CA ARG A 89 1.77 -6.42 -5.17
C ARG A 89 1.07 -5.07 -5.30
N PHE A 90 1.14 -4.28 -4.25
CA PHE A 90 0.82 -2.87 -4.26
C PHE A 90 1.98 -2.09 -3.67
N GLY A 91 2.40 -1.02 -4.32
CA GLY A 91 3.41 -0.12 -3.78
C GLY A 91 3.25 1.31 -4.25
N MET A 92 3.83 2.23 -3.50
CA MET A 92 3.77 3.66 -3.80
C MET A 92 5.07 4.36 -3.46
N THR A 93 5.59 5.15 -4.41
CA THR A 93 6.72 6.04 -4.18
C THR A 93 6.22 7.48 -4.22
N THR A 94 5.88 8.02 -3.05
CA THR A 94 5.27 9.35 -2.93
C THR A 94 5.38 9.90 -1.50
N ASN A 95 5.24 11.23 -1.37
CA ASN A 95 5.11 11.90 -0.07
C ASN A 95 3.65 12.00 0.40
N TYR A 96 2.72 11.31 -0.28
CA TYR A 96 1.32 11.24 0.14
C TYR A 96 1.16 10.19 1.24
N TYR A 97 0.35 10.51 2.25
CA TYR A 97 -0.01 9.64 3.36
C TYR A 97 -1.54 9.51 3.39
N PHE A 98 -2.05 8.29 3.46
CA PHE A 98 -3.48 8.06 3.61
C PHE A 98 -3.92 8.41 5.04
N PRO A 99 -5.04 9.11 5.22
CA PRO A 99 -5.60 9.36 6.56
C PRO A 99 -6.03 8.06 7.27
N GLU A 100 -6.53 7.08 6.52
CA GLU A 100 -6.97 5.76 6.99
C GLU A 100 -6.50 4.69 6.00
N MET A 101 -6.41 3.43 6.43
CA MET A 101 -6.12 2.31 5.54
C MET A 101 -7.17 2.22 4.41
N PRO A 102 -6.76 2.17 3.12
CA PRO A 102 -7.69 1.98 2.02
C PRO A 102 -8.54 0.72 2.20
N LYS A 103 -9.86 0.86 2.08
CA LYS A 103 -10.84 -0.20 2.38
C LYS A 103 -10.69 -1.48 1.55
N TRP A 104 -10.02 -1.39 0.40
CA TRP A 104 -9.75 -2.53 -0.46
C TRP A 104 -8.57 -3.39 0.04
N ILE A 105 -7.72 -2.86 0.93
CA ILE A 105 -6.67 -3.62 1.62
C ILE A 105 -7.34 -4.39 2.75
N THR A 106 -7.69 -5.64 2.47
CA THR A 106 -8.47 -6.49 3.37
C THR A 106 -8.03 -7.95 3.25
N PRO A 107 -8.23 -8.80 4.29
CA PRO A 107 -7.92 -10.23 4.26
C PRO A 107 -8.59 -11.02 3.13
N LYS A 108 -9.62 -10.47 2.48
CA LYS A 108 -10.24 -11.06 1.28
C LYS A 108 -9.31 -11.08 0.07
N LEU A 109 -8.25 -10.27 0.05
CA LEU A 109 -7.20 -10.31 -0.98
C LEU A 109 -6.18 -11.41 -0.65
N THR A 110 -6.59 -12.65 -0.92
CA THR A 110 -5.82 -13.85 -0.56
C THR A 110 -4.51 -14.03 -1.32
N GLY A 111 -4.25 -13.20 -2.35
CA GLY A 111 -3.02 -13.22 -3.14
C GLY A 111 -2.06 -12.06 -2.85
N LEU A 112 -2.46 -11.05 -2.08
CA LEU A 112 -1.67 -9.84 -1.86
C LEU A 112 -0.49 -10.15 -0.94
N GLY A 113 0.70 -10.22 -1.52
CA GLY A 113 1.93 -10.67 -0.86
C GLY A 113 2.94 -9.58 -0.55
N TYR A 114 2.82 -8.43 -1.22
CA TYR A 114 3.66 -7.26 -1.01
C TYR A 114 2.79 -6.01 -0.89
N ILE A 115 3.01 -5.24 0.17
CA ILE A 115 2.36 -3.95 0.41
C ILE A 115 3.44 -2.95 0.79
N ASP A 116 3.53 -1.86 0.04
CA ASP A 116 4.21 -0.62 0.41
C ASP A 116 3.17 0.51 0.47
N ILE A 117 2.96 1.07 1.66
CA ILE A 117 1.95 2.10 1.90
C ILE A 117 2.34 3.09 2.98
N ASN A 118 1.89 4.34 2.79
CA ASN A 118 2.11 5.45 3.70
C ASN A 118 0.80 5.83 4.43
N LEU A 119 0.82 5.92 5.77
CA LEU A 119 -0.34 6.31 6.59
C LEU A 119 -0.04 7.57 7.43
N VAL A 120 -1.01 8.46 7.61
CA VAL A 120 -0.84 9.60 8.52
C VAL A 120 -0.63 9.07 9.95
N GLU A 121 -1.53 8.21 10.38
CA GLU A 121 -1.46 7.54 11.67
C GLU A 121 -1.70 6.05 11.47
N ILE A 122 -0.90 5.21 12.12
CA ILE A 122 -1.10 3.75 12.14
C ILE A 122 -1.71 3.31 13.46
N THR A 123 -2.63 2.35 13.39
CA THR A 123 -3.32 1.77 14.54
C THR A 123 -2.98 0.28 14.74
N GLU A 124 -3.25 -0.25 15.93
CA GLU A 124 -3.15 -1.70 16.18
C GLU A 124 -4.16 -2.50 15.34
N GLU A 125 -5.31 -1.91 15.02
CA GLU A 125 -6.35 -2.53 14.19
C GLU A 125 -5.89 -2.70 12.73
N ASP A 126 -5.21 -1.69 12.16
CA ASP A 126 -4.65 -1.79 10.80
C ASP A 126 -3.70 -2.98 10.70
N LEU A 127 -2.85 -3.16 11.71
CA LEU A 127 -1.89 -4.26 11.76
C LEU A 127 -2.55 -5.60 12.02
N ARG A 128 -3.64 -5.63 12.80
CA ARG A 128 -4.45 -6.84 12.97
C ARG A 128 -5.04 -7.28 11.64
N ILE A 129 -5.61 -6.36 10.87
CA ILE A 129 -6.16 -6.61 9.53
C ILE A 129 -5.07 -7.12 8.58
N LEU A 130 -3.93 -6.43 8.51
CA LEU A 130 -2.79 -6.87 7.69
C LEU A 130 -2.24 -8.22 8.14
N GLY A 131 -2.19 -8.48 9.45
CA GLY A 131 -1.67 -9.72 10.02
C GLY A 131 -2.56 -10.95 9.81
N GLU A 132 -3.82 -10.78 9.41
CA GLU A 132 -4.68 -11.87 8.96
C GLU A 132 -4.35 -12.33 7.53
N MET A 133 -3.59 -11.53 6.76
CA MET A 133 -3.30 -11.79 5.35
C MET A 133 -2.22 -12.88 5.20
N ARG A 134 -2.66 -14.10 4.89
CA ARG A 134 -1.76 -15.27 4.81
C ARG A 134 -0.76 -15.25 3.65
N ALA A 135 -1.05 -14.47 2.60
CA ALA A 135 -0.14 -14.30 1.47
C ALA A 135 0.91 -13.22 1.71
N LEU A 136 0.72 -12.34 2.71
CA LEU A 136 1.61 -11.22 2.96
C LEU A 136 2.98 -11.72 3.42
N LEU A 137 3.99 -11.49 2.58
CA LEU A 137 5.38 -11.88 2.79
C LEU A 137 6.26 -10.67 3.11
N SER A 138 5.93 -9.50 2.55
CA SER A 138 6.66 -8.26 2.73
C SER A 138 5.71 -7.10 2.99
N LEU A 139 6.04 -6.31 3.99
CA LEU A 139 5.26 -5.16 4.41
C LEU A 139 6.19 -3.98 4.67
N ASP A 140 6.05 -2.95 3.84
CA ASP A 140 6.70 -1.65 3.98
C ASP A 140 5.65 -0.63 4.43
N LEU A 141 5.83 -0.08 5.64
CA LEU A 141 4.90 0.87 6.24
C LEU A 141 5.64 2.14 6.65
N THR A 142 5.28 3.24 6.00
CA THR A 142 5.72 4.58 6.44
C THR A 142 4.57 5.30 7.14
N PHE A 143 4.81 5.89 8.30
CA PHE A 143 3.78 6.65 9.00
C PHE A 143 4.28 7.96 9.61
N GLN A 144 3.39 8.90 9.89
CA GLN A 144 3.73 10.16 10.57
C GLN A 144 3.53 10.07 12.08
N GLY A 145 2.59 9.25 12.54
CA GLY A 145 2.32 9.00 13.95
C GLY A 145 1.76 7.61 14.22
N VAL A 146 1.71 7.26 15.50
CA VAL A 146 1.07 6.04 15.99
C VAL A 146 -0.05 6.43 16.93
N GLN A 147 -1.22 5.82 16.75
CA GLN A 147 -2.37 6.08 17.60
C GLN A 147 -2.04 5.77 19.06
N ASN A 148 -2.32 6.71 19.96
CA ASN A 148 -1.98 6.62 21.39
C ASN A 148 -0.47 6.51 21.70
N GLY A 149 0.42 6.76 20.73
CA GLY A 149 1.88 6.72 20.90
C GLY A 149 2.47 5.33 21.13
N ARG A 150 1.68 4.27 20.95
CA ARG A 150 2.15 2.89 21.13
C ARG A 150 1.55 1.95 20.10
N LEU A 151 2.34 0.97 19.70
CA LEU A 151 1.97 -0.12 18.81
C LEU A 151 2.31 -1.44 19.50
N ILE A 152 1.30 -2.20 19.90
CA ILE A 152 1.49 -3.50 20.52
C ILE A 152 0.82 -4.57 19.66
N ILE A 153 1.61 -5.45 19.07
CA ILE A 153 1.11 -6.62 18.35
C ILE A 153 1.38 -7.86 19.21
N ARG A 154 0.32 -8.64 19.46
CA ARG A 154 0.39 -9.87 20.28
C ARG A 154 -0.20 -11.06 19.55
N GLY A 155 0.28 -12.25 19.92
CA GLY A 155 -0.22 -13.53 19.38
C GLY A 155 0.29 -13.78 17.96
N HIS A 156 -0.17 -14.84 17.32
CA HIS A 156 0.36 -15.28 16.00
C HIS A 156 -0.25 -14.53 14.80
N VAL A 157 -0.13 -13.21 14.79
CA VAL A 157 -0.54 -12.34 13.67
C VAL A 157 0.62 -12.22 12.68
N PHE A 158 0.36 -12.26 11.37
CA PHE A 158 1.38 -12.37 10.30
C PHE A 158 2.06 -13.77 10.22
N PRO A 159 1.32 -14.83 9.89
CA PRO A 159 1.84 -16.21 9.90
C PRO A 159 2.91 -16.49 8.84
N CYS A 160 3.04 -15.63 7.82
CA CYS A 160 3.92 -15.83 6.67
C CYS A 160 4.87 -14.66 6.39
N LEU A 161 4.81 -13.58 7.16
CA LEU A 161 5.61 -12.39 6.91
C LEU A 161 7.10 -12.70 7.13
N LYS A 162 7.90 -12.34 6.13
CA LYS A 162 9.36 -12.53 6.07
C LYS A 162 10.09 -11.20 6.22
N GLU A 163 9.57 -10.15 5.59
CA GLU A 163 10.18 -8.82 5.57
C GLU A 163 9.19 -7.82 6.17
N PHE A 164 9.63 -7.10 7.21
CA PHE A 164 8.82 -6.05 7.82
C PHE A 164 9.64 -4.79 8.01
N HIS A 165 9.26 -3.72 7.31
CA HIS A 165 9.90 -2.43 7.39
C HIS A 165 8.93 -1.39 7.93
N LEU A 166 9.33 -0.73 9.00
CA LEU A 166 8.62 0.38 9.61
C LEU A 166 9.47 1.63 9.50
N SER A 167 8.90 2.67 8.91
CA SER A 167 9.55 3.97 8.74
C SER A 167 8.67 5.09 9.28
N THR A 168 9.31 6.09 9.89
CA THR A 168 8.62 7.29 10.37
C THR A 168 9.04 8.50 9.54
N SER A 169 8.10 9.36 9.17
CA SER A 169 8.42 10.65 8.54
C SER A 169 9.13 11.57 9.55
N SER A 170 10.41 11.87 9.31
CA SER A 170 11.30 12.57 10.25
C SER A 170 10.86 13.99 10.63
N SER A 171 9.92 14.59 9.90
CA SER A 171 9.45 15.96 10.15
C SER A 171 8.35 16.07 11.22
N TYR A 172 7.76 14.96 11.68
CA TYR A 172 6.58 14.98 12.55
C TYR A 172 6.67 14.12 13.82
N VAL A 173 7.79 13.43 14.05
CA VAL A 173 8.00 12.63 15.27
C VAL A 173 8.19 13.57 16.45
N THR A 174 7.08 13.99 17.05
CA THR A 174 7.04 14.81 18.27
C THR A 174 6.86 13.97 19.53
N ARG A 175 6.72 12.65 19.40
CA ARG A 175 6.48 11.71 20.51
C ARG A 175 7.30 10.44 20.34
N ASP A 176 7.86 9.97 21.45
CA ASP A 176 8.46 8.64 21.55
C ASP A 176 7.42 7.60 21.15
N THR A 177 7.74 6.80 20.14
CA THR A 177 6.86 5.73 19.67
C THR A 177 7.27 4.43 20.35
N TYR A 178 6.37 3.84 21.14
CA TYR A 178 6.62 2.54 21.76
C TYR A 178 6.19 1.41 20.82
N LEU A 179 7.12 0.55 20.40
CA LEU A 179 6.83 -0.63 19.57
C LEU A 179 7.09 -1.91 20.36
N LYS A 180 6.12 -2.83 20.35
CA LYS A 180 6.25 -4.15 20.95
C LYS A 180 5.59 -5.23 20.09
N PHE A 181 6.33 -6.29 19.81
CA PHE A 181 5.87 -7.47 19.09
C PHE A 181 6.07 -8.71 19.97
N GLU A 182 4.99 -9.43 20.30
CA GLU A 182 5.03 -10.64 21.14
C GLU A 182 4.45 -11.84 20.38
N GLY A 183 5.30 -12.79 19.97
CA GLY A 183 4.89 -13.99 19.24
C GLY A 183 4.23 -13.77 17.86
N ALA A 184 4.31 -12.55 17.32
CA ALA A 184 3.65 -12.11 16.08
C ALA A 184 4.13 -12.90 14.87
N MET A 185 5.39 -12.73 14.49
CA MET A 185 5.87 -13.06 13.16
C MET A 185 6.83 -14.27 13.19
N PRO A 186 6.33 -15.52 13.22
CA PRO A 186 7.18 -16.71 13.41
C PRO A 186 8.13 -17.02 12.25
N LYS A 187 7.97 -16.37 11.09
CA LYS A 187 8.79 -16.56 9.89
C LYS A 187 9.60 -15.33 9.49
N LEU A 188 9.71 -14.35 10.39
CA LEU A 188 10.40 -13.09 10.09
C LEU A 188 11.88 -13.35 9.83
N GLU A 189 12.34 -12.92 8.65
CA GLU A 189 13.72 -13.04 8.18
C GLU A 189 14.42 -11.67 8.23
N MET A 190 13.66 -10.57 8.04
CA MET A 190 14.16 -9.19 8.08
C MET A 190 13.19 -8.27 8.83
N LEU A 191 13.74 -7.49 9.75
CA LEU A 191 13.02 -6.46 10.49
C LEU A 191 13.81 -5.16 10.42
N ASP A 192 13.18 -4.12 9.88
CA ASP A 192 13.70 -2.75 9.88
C ASP A 192 12.72 -1.86 10.65
N VAL A 193 13.21 -1.17 11.68
CA VAL A 193 12.37 -0.33 12.55
C VAL A 193 13.05 1.01 12.82
N PRO A 194 12.27 2.09 13.06
CA PRO A 194 12.84 3.40 13.31
C PRO A 194 13.71 3.39 14.57
N ILE A 195 14.86 4.06 14.51
CA ILE A 195 15.87 4.12 15.59
C ILE A 195 15.30 4.73 16.89
N PHE A 196 14.25 5.56 16.80
CA PHE A 196 13.63 6.24 17.96
C PHE A 196 12.58 5.39 18.70
N CYS A 197 12.41 4.12 18.33
CA CYS A 197 11.45 3.25 18.99
C CYS A 197 12.06 2.60 20.25
N VAL A 198 11.46 2.87 21.41
CA VAL A 198 11.83 2.18 22.66
C VAL A 198 11.25 0.77 22.61
N SER A 199 12.09 -0.22 22.29
CA SER A 199 11.67 -1.62 22.31
C SER A 199 11.55 -2.12 23.75
N GLY A 200 10.39 -2.67 24.09
CA GLY A 200 10.20 -3.41 25.34
C GLY A 200 11.01 -4.71 25.33
N LYS A 201 11.56 -5.10 26.49
CA LYS A 201 12.31 -6.36 26.69
C LYS A 201 11.45 -7.61 26.40
N SER A 202 11.28 -7.98 25.14
CA SER A 202 10.90 -9.30 24.63
C SER A 202 10.57 -9.17 23.14
N LEU A 203 11.57 -8.93 22.29
CA LEU A 203 11.41 -8.98 20.83
C LEU A 203 11.39 -10.43 20.29
N TRP A 204 11.63 -11.44 21.14
CA TRP A 204 12.03 -12.78 20.70
C TRP A 204 11.50 -13.94 21.53
N VAL A 205 10.30 -13.82 22.13
CA VAL A 205 9.61 -15.00 22.69
C VAL A 205 8.17 -15.05 22.20
#